data_AF-A0A934CRS8-F1
#
_entry.id   AF-A0A934CRS8-F1
#
_cell.length_a   1.000
_cell.length_b   1.000
_cell.length_c   1.000
_cell.angle_alpha   90.00
_cell.angle_beta   90.00
_cell.angle_gamma   90.00
#
_symmetry.space_group_name_H-M   'P 1'
#
loop_
_entity.id
_entity.type
_entity.pdbx_description
1 polymer ?
#
loop_
_entity_poly.entity_id
_entity_poly.type
_entity_poly.pdbx_seq_one_letter_code
_entity_poly.pdbx_strand_id
1 'polypeptide(L)'
;MLEYYQSALISLFARVQELNSNPTDLALCLNIQEKLIQRITYVERRIRTLKDEIAKSKKRLKTTQPVRLSKIESTGTKEAIQYKHHLLDEYRLLLSILNAVGDAIVFTYIDKWDIKPMAFKEPAGFISGKKGTRLERRIFRGAFGLGQIAILNDLTTCLRYGDITVPRFGKALIIEVKSSKKRNTNDRTERQEIGMNKIGNYLATDRTEGLYGKEGAFVRISFQREERHHRDRLNVILAEALKNGFSYEEVEEGLHYYAATRFDELSLNEVVKRCDGKPLFQYVDFIDNTGYFPLTLSIRDPAALYKFYRGGLTLLVFIKPKTIEQKCKDKGFTAEILFDEEWAIKLVNPKLIPYDDGAIRIGRHIFGRIFGEFLSLDWFLNEMMDRSIIDHSTLVGAETV
;
A
#
# COMPACT_ATOMS: atom_id res chain seq x y z
N MET A 1 -13.06 7.97 17.50
CA MET A 1 -11.85 7.72 18.35
C MET A 1 -10.63 8.38 17.74
N LEU A 2 -10.47 8.34 16.42
CA LEU A 2 -9.38 8.98 15.69
C LEU A 2 -9.15 10.47 16.01
N GLU A 3 -10.20 11.24 16.34
CA GLU A 3 -10.08 12.65 16.76
C GLU A 3 -9.14 12.87 17.94
N TYR A 4 -9.09 11.93 18.89
CA TYR A 4 -8.16 11.98 20.01
C TYR A 4 -6.69 11.91 19.56
N TYR A 5 -6.43 11.31 18.38
CA TYR A 5 -5.09 11.14 17.81
C TYR A 5 -4.76 12.20 16.76
N GLN A 6 -5.66 13.14 16.46
CA GLN A 6 -5.51 14.12 15.37
C GLN A 6 -4.16 14.84 15.39
N SER A 7 -3.84 15.54 16.49
CA SER A 7 -2.58 16.31 16.60
C SER A 7 -1.35 15.41 16.42
N ALA A 8 -1.41 14.20 16.98
CA ALA A 8 -0.31 13.24 16.88
C ALA A 8 -0.11 12.70 15.46
N LEU A 9 -1.20 12.41 14.75
CA LEU A 9 -1.16 11.90 13.38
C LEU A 9 -0.67 12.99 12.42
N ILE A 10 -1.25 14.19 12.50
CA ILE A 10 -0.82 15.36 11.71
C ILE A 10 0.69 15.62 11.92
N SER A 11 1.16 15.56 13.17
CA SER A 11 2.59 15.70 13.47
C SER A 11 3.44 14.57 12.85
N LEU A 12 2.99 13.31 12.88
CA LEU A 12 3.73 12.21 12.27
C LEU A 12 3.79 12.33 10.74
N PHE A 13 2.69 12.75 10.11
CA PHE A 13 2.64 12.97 8.66
C PHE A 13 3.62 14.08 8.23
N ALA A 14 3.60 15.23 8.92
CA ALA A 14 4.52 16.32 8.65
C ALA A 14 5.99 15.88 8.76
N ARG A 15 6.31 15.10 9.80
CA ARG A 15 7.68 14.65 10.07
C ARG A 15 8.18 13.61 9.07
N VAL A 16 7.33 12.71 8.59
CA VAL A 16 7.76 11.76 7.56
C VAL A 16 7.92 12.44 6.19
N GLN A 17 7.16 13.50 5.92
CA GLN A 17 7.36 14.34 4.74
C GLN A 17 8.66 15.14 4.85
N GLU A 18 8.96 15.72 6.02
CA GLU A 18 10.24 16.36 6.32
C GLU A 18 11.41 15.38 6.12
N LEU A 19 11.28 14.14 6.61
CA LEU A 19 12.27 13.10 6.38
C LEU A 19 12.46 12.78 4.90
N ASN A 20 11.37 12.68 4.14
CA ASN A 20 11.45 12.43 2.70
C ASN A 20 12.15 13.57 1.95
N SER A 21 12.02 14.81 2.41
CA SER A 21 12.74 15.97 1.87
C SER A 21 14.20 16.05 2.35
N ASN A 22 14.53 15.47 3.50
CA ASN A 22 15.88 15.40 4.04
C ASN A 22 16.23 13.98 4.52
N PRO A 23 16.51 13.04 3.62
CA PRO A 23 16.75 11.64 3.96
C PRO A 23 18.04 11.42 4.75
N THR A 24 18.92 12.42 4.87
CA THR A 24 20.16 12.30 5.64
C THR A 24 19.97 12.48 7.14
N ASP A 25 18.77 12.91 7.58
CA ASP A 25 18.47 13.08 9.00
C ASP A 25 18.16 11.74 9.70
N LEU A 26 19.25 11.07 10.10
CA LEU A 26 19.24 9.83 10.87
C LEU A 26 18.46 9.97 12.19
N ALA A 27 18.54 11.14 12.84
CA ALA A 27 17.89 11.36 14.13
C ALA A 27 16.37 11.48 13.97
N LEU A 28 15.90 12.18 12.93
CA LEU A 28 14.49 12.26 12.57
C LEU A 28 13.94 10.88 12.20
N CYS A 29 14.66 10.12 11.36
CA CYS A 29 14.28 8.75 10.99
C CYS A 29 14.09 7.85 12.22
N LEU A 30 15.10 7.81 13.10
CA LEU A 30 15.05 7.02 14.33
C LEU A 30 13.89 7.46 15.23
N ASN A 31 13.69 8.78 15.39
CA ASN A 31 12.66 9.30 16.28
C ASN A 31 11.23 9.01 15.78
N ILE A 32 11.00 9.04 14.47
CA ILE A 32 9.71 8.66 13.90
C ILE A 32 9.44 7.17 14.18
N GLN A 33 10.40 6.28 13.89
CA GLN A 33 10.24 4.85 14.14
C GLN A 33 10.03 4.52 15.63
N GLU A 34 10.75 5.17 16.54
CA GLU A 34 10.53 5.00 17.99
C GLU A 34 9.12 5.44 18.43
N LYS A 35 8.60 6.54 17.88
CA LYS A 35 7.21 6.96 18.13
C LYS A 35 6.21 5.96 17.56
N LEU A 36 6.47 5.39 16.37
CA LEU A 36 5.64 4.34 15.79
C LEU A 36 5.62 3.09 16.67
N ILE A 37 6.79 2.62 17.12
CA ILE A 37 6.90 1.46 18.05
C ILE A 37 6.02 1.67 19.29
N GLN A 38 6.12 2.85 19.93
CA GLN A 38 5.35 3.15 21.14
C GLN A 38 3.84 3.12 20.88
N ARG A 39 3.39 3.78 19.79
CA ARG A 39 1.97 3.91 19.44
C ARG A 39 1.38 2.60 18.97
N ILE A 40 2.04 1.87 18.07
CA ILE A 40 1.61 0.56 17.60
C ILE A 40 1.50 -0.41 18.78
N THR A 41 2.52 -0.46 19.65
CA THR A 41 2.49 -1.32 20.85
C THR A 41 1.31 -0.96 21.77
N TYR A 42 0.93 0.31 21.88
CA TYR A 42 -0.24 0.72 22.64
C TYR A 42 -1.55 0.27 21.95
N VAL A 43 -1.70 0.54 20.66
CA VAL A 43 -2.89 0.20 19.87
C VAL A 43 -3.15 -1.31 19.86
N GLU A 44 -2.11 -2.12 19.63
CA GLU A 44 -2.23 -3.58 19.65
C GLU A 44 -2.66 -4.13 21.02
N ARG A 45 -2.15 -3.53 22.12
CA ARG A 45 -2.60 -3.89 23.47
C ARG A 45 -4.09 -3.59 23.65
N ARG A 46 -4.56 -2.42 23.19
CA ARG A 46 -5.99 -2.06 23.23
C ARG A 46 -6.83 -3.03 22.40
N ILE A 47 -6.39 -3.39 21.20
CA ILE A 47 -7.04 -4.39 20.36
C ILE A 47 -7.15 -5.74 21.08
N ARG A 48 -6.08 -6.22 21.71
CA ARG A 48 -6.07 -7.47 22.48
C ARG A 48 -7.07 -7.41 23.64
N THR A 49 -7.02 -6.35 24.45
CA THR A 49 -7.96 -6.15 25.56
C THR A 49 -9.41 -6.15 25.10
N LEU A 50 -9.74 -5.42 24.01
CA LEU A 50 -11.11 -5.39 23.47
C LEU A 50 -11.57 -6.76 22.99
N LYS A 51 -10.70 -7.53 22.31
CA LYS A 51 -11.01 -8.90 21.89
C LYS A 51 -11.32 -9.80 23.08
N ASP A 52 -10.54 -9.72 24.15
CA ASP A 52 -10.75 -10.49 25.37
C ASP A 52 -12.05 -10.10 26.08
N GLU A 53 -12.36 -8.79 26.15
CA GLU A 53 -13.62 -8.29 26.71
C GLU A 53 -14.83 -8.75 25.91
N ILE A 54 -14.77 -8.68 24.56
CA ILE A 54 -15.83 -9.19 23.68
C ILE A 54 -16.04 -10.69 23.91
N ALA A 55 -14.95 -11.47 23.99
CA ALA A 55 -15.02 -12.91 24.25
C ALA A 55 -15.69 -13.22 25.60
N LYS A 56 -15.32 -12.49 26.66
CA LYS A 56 -15.94 -12.60 27.99
C LYS A 56 -17.43 -12.25 27.96
N SER A 57 -17.81 -11.15 27.30
CA SER A 57 -19.22 -10.74 27.15
C SER A 57 -20.03 -11.79 26.36
N LYS A 58 -19.47 -12.36 25.28
CA LYS A 58 -20.10 -13.45 24.52
C LYS A 58 -20.27 -14.72 25.36
N LYS A 59 -19.28 -15.07 26.19
CA LYS A 59 -19.39 -16.21 27.11
C LYS A 59 -20.50 -16.00 28.15
N ARG A 60 -20.62 -14.78 28.72
CA ARG A 60 -21.69 -14.41 29.66
C ARG A 60 -23.08 -14.58 29.04
N LEU A 61 -23.27 -14.16 27.78
CA LEU A 61 -24.53 -14.35 27.05
C LEU A 61 -24.93 -15.82 26.83
N LYS A 62 -23.94 -16.73 26.76
CA LYS A 62 -24.16 -18.17 26.54
C LYS A 62 -24.36 -18.96 27.85
N THR A 63 -24.20 -18.33 29.01
CA THR A 63 -24.23 -19.03 30.30
C THR A 63 -25.68 -19.30 30.71
N THR A 64 -26.04 -20.58 30.85
CA THR A 64 -27.43 -21.02 31.06
C THR A 64 -27.83 -21.07 32.54
N GLN A 65 -26.88 -21.30 33.46
CA GLN A 65 -27.08 -21.30 34.93
C GLN A 65 -25.76 -21.03 35.70
N PRO A 66 -25.80 -20.50 36.94
CA PRO A 66 -26.99 -20.08 37.71
C PRO A 66 -27.43 -18.63 37.44
N VAL A 67 -26.62 -17.83 36.74
CA VAL A 67 -26.91 -16.42 36.45
C VAL A 67 -27.26 -16.26 34.97
N ARG A 68 -28.48 -16.66 34.58
CA ARG A 68 -29.03 -16.33 33.26
C ARG A 68 -29.34 -14.83 33.24
N LEU A 69 -28.78 -14.11 32.27
CA LEU A 69 -29.04 -12.68 32.12
C LEU A 69 -30.53 -12.42 31.84
N SER A 70 -31.06 -11.39 32.48
CA SER A 70 -32.38 -10.85 32.13
C SER A 70 -32.41 -10.34 30.69
N LYS A 71 -33.60 -10.12 30.13
CA LYS A 71 -33.77 -9.58 28.77
C LYS A 71 -33.08 -8.22 28.62
N ILE A 72 -33.20 -7.35 29.63
CA ILE A 72 -32.57 -6.02 29.65
C ILE A 72 -31.04 -6.14 29.68
N GLU A 73 -30.48 -6.97 30.57
CA GLU A 73 -29.03 -7.18 30.65
C GLU A 73 -28.45 -7.83 29.39
N SER A 74 -29.21 -8.74 28.76
CA SER A 74 -28.84 -9.36 27.50
C SER A 74 -28.75 -8.34 26.37
N THR A 75 -29.76 -7.46 26.24
CA THR A 75 -29.76 -6.36 25.28
C THR A 75 -28.59 -5.41 25.52
N GLY A 76 -28.40 -4.92 26.75
CA GLY A 76 -27.29 -4.02 27.08
C GLY A 76 -25.92 -4.68 26.85
N THR A 77 -25.79 -5.99 27.07
CA THR A 77 -24.55 -6.72 26.75
C THR A 77 -24.30 -6.80 25.25
N LYS A 78 -25.34 -6.97 24.43
CA LYS A 78 -25.21 -6.98 22.96
C LYS A 78 -24.82 -5.60 22.43
N GLU A 79 -25.43 -4.54 22.91
CA GLU A 79 -25.08 -3.15 22.57
C GLU A 79 -23.62 -2.85 22.95
N ALA A 80 -23.20 -3.25 24.15
CA ALA A 80 -21.81 -3.09 24.58
C ALA A 80 -20.82 -3.90 23.71
N ILE A 81 -21.21 -5.08 23.22
CA ILE A 81 -20.40 -5.85 22.26
C ILE A 81 -20.29 -5.10 20.93
N GLN A 82 -21.40 -4.58 20.41
CA GLN A 82 -21.42 -3.82 19.16
C GLN A 82 -20.55 -2.56 19.24
N TYR A 83 -20.65 -1.81 20.34
CA TYR A 83 -19.79 -0.65 20.59
C TYR A 83 -18.30 -1.03 20.64
N LYS A 84 -17.94 -2.14 21.29
CA LYS A 84 -16.56 -2.64 21.31
C LYS A 84 -16.07 -3.10 19.94
N HIS A 85 -16.94 -3.65 19.10
CA HIS A 85 -16.61 -3.97 17.71
C HIS A 85 -16.31 -2.71 16.91
N HIS A 86 -17.15 -1.66 17.03
CA HIS A 86 -16.86 -0.37 16.41
C HIS A 86 -15.51 0.22 16.88
N LEU A 87 -15.21 0.17 18.18
CA LEU A 87 -13.90 0.60 18.70
C LEU A 87 -12.73 -0.25 18.16
N LEU A 88 -12.94 -1.55 17.96
CA LEU A 88 -11.94 -2.44 17.37
C LEU A 88 -11.59 -2.02 15.94
N ASP A 89 -12.58 -1.65 15.14
CA ASP A 89 -12.39 -1.21 13.76
C ASP A 89 -11.69 0.16 13.70
N GLU A 90 -12.07 1.09 14.59
CA GLU A 90 -11.35 2.36 14.78
C GLU A 90 -9.87 2.15 15.14
N TYR A 91 -9.54 1.21 16.02
CA TYR A 91 -8.13 0.91 16.36
C TYR A 91 -7.38 0.22 15.22
N ARG A 92 -8.06 -0.59 14.40
CA ARG A 92 -7.47 -1.20 13.19
C ARG A 92 -7.14 -0.14 12.14
N LEU A 93 -8.04 0.83 11.94
CA LEU A 93 -7.80 1.97 11.08
C LEU A 93 -6.64 2.82 11.60
N LEU A 94 -6.57 3.08 12.91
CA LEU A 94 -5.40 3.76 13.49
C LEU A 94 -4.09 2.99 13.25
N LEU A 95 -4.12 1.65 13.34
CA LEU A 95 -2.94 0.83 13.06
C LEU A 95 -2.53 0.89 11.59
N SER A 96 -3.47 0.85 10.64
CA SER A 96 -3.14 0.98 9.21
C SER A 96 -2.55 2.36 8.89
N ILE A 97 -3.07 3.44 9.48
CA ILE A 97 -2.53 4.79 9.35
C ILE A 97 -1.09 4.86 9.89
N LEU A 98 -0.83 4.27 11.05
CA LEU A 98 0.53 4.24 11.62
C LEU A 98 1.50 3.45 10.74
N ASN A 99 1.06 2.33 10.16
CA ASN A 99 1.89 1.55 9.25
C ASN A 99 2.15 2.30 7.92
N ALA A 100 1.18 3.09 7.43
CA ALA A 100 1.38 3.94 6.24
C ALA A 100 2.44 5.04 6.46
N VAL A 101 2.63 5.50 7.70
CA VAL A 101 3.79 6.33 8.07
C VAL A 101 5.09 5.53 8.01
N GLY A 102 5.07 4.27 8.46
CA GLY A 102 6.20 3.34 8.29
C GLY A 102 6.55 3.12 6.83
N ASP A 103 5.55 2.89 5.96
CA ASP A 103 5.75 2.71 4.52
C ASP A 103 6.39 3.95 3.88
N ALA A 104 6.00 5.17 4.29
CA ALA A 104 6.68 6.40 3.83
C ALA A 104 8.17 6.45 4.19
N ILE A 105 8.58 5.91 5.33
CA ILE A 105 10.01 5.78 5.65
C ILE A 105 10.67 4.83 4.64
N VAL A 106 10.04 3.70 4.32
CA VAL A 106 10.59 2.76 3.34
C VAL A 106 10.79 3.41 1.97
N PHE A 107 9.76 4.08 1.46
CA PHE A 107 9.80 4.76 0.16
C PHE A 107 10.75 5.97 0.11
N THR A 108 11.22 6.46 1.27
CA THR A 108 12.27 7.49 1.34
C THR A 108 13.65 6.90 1.01
N TYR A 109 13.90 5.63 1.32
CA TYR A 109 15.25 5.05 1.29
C TYR A 109 15.44 3.89 0.31
N ILE A 110 14.37 3.21 -0.07
CA ILE A 110 14.41 2.01 -0.92
C ILE A 110 13.67 2.32 -2.21
N ASP A 111 14.26 1.91 -3.34
CA ASP A 111 13.60 2.04 -4.63
C ASP A 111 12.26 1.24 -4.62
N LYS A 112 11.19 1.85 -5.12
CA LYS A 112 9.86 1.24 -5.12
C LYS A 112 9.81 -0.11 -5.82
N TRP A 113 10.66 -0.33 -6.82
CA TRP A 113 10.72 -1.59 -7.56
C TRP A 113 11.36 -2.72 -6.76
N ASP A 114 12.21 -2.38 -5.79
CA ASP A 114 12.71 -3.31 -4.77
C ASP A 114 11.68 -3.54 -3.66
N ILE A 115 10.85 -2.54 -3.33
CA ILE A 115 9.78 -2.67 -2.34
C ILE A 115 8.71 -3.66 -2.81
N LYS A 116 8.24 -3.56 -4.06
CA LYS A 116 7.14 -4.37 -4.58
C LYS A 116 7.26 -5.88 -4.33
N PRO A 117 8.37 -6.57 -4.68
CA PRO A 117 8.50 -8.00 -4.40
C PRO A 117 8.46 -8.36 -2.92
N MET A 118 8.78 -7.41 -2.03
CA MET A 118 8.73 -7.60 -0.58
C MET A 118 7.33 -7.40 0.02
N ALA A 119 6.40 -6.78 -0.70
CA ALA A 119 5.11 -6.35 -0.17
C ALA A 119 4.02 -7.42 -0.24
N PHE A 120 4.11 -8.41 -1.13
CA PHE A 120 3.04 -9.39 -1.39
C PHE A 120 3.21 -10.72 -0.65
N LYS A 121 3.25 -10.66 0.69
CA LYS A 121 3.27 -11.82 1.59
C LYS A 121 2.26 -11.61 2.72
N GLU A 122 1.93 -12.59 3.56
CA GLU A 122 1.05 -12.31 4.71
C GLU A 122 1.57 -11.17 5.61
N PRO A 123 0.69 -10.27 6.12
CA PRO A 123 1.09 -9.19 7.02
C PRO A 123 1.78 -9.71 8.29
N ALA A 124 2.68 -8.89 8.84
CA ALA A 124 3.29 -9.19 10.12
C ALA A 124 2.25 -9.29 11.25
N GLY A 125 2.42 -10.26 12.14
CA GLY A 125 1.64 -10.36 13.37
C GLY A 125 2.08 -9.34 14.43
N PHE A 126 1.25 -9.13 15.46
CA PHE A 126 1.48 -8.09 16.48
C PHE A 126 2.91 -8.00 17.01
N ILE A 127 3.45 -6.78 17.06
CA ILE A 127 4.78 -6.47 17.62
C ILE A 127 4.79 -6.67 19.15
N SER A 128 3.66 -6.37 19.81
CA SER A 128 3.50 -6.40 21.26
C SER A 128 3.42 -7.83 21.81
N GLY A 129 4.19 -8.08 22.88
CA GLY A 129 4.17 -9.34 23.63
C GLY A 129 5.18 -10.39 23.17
N LYS A 130 5.97 -10.12 22.13
CA LYS A 130 7.08 -10.97 21.68
C LYS A 130 8.33 -10.70 22.53
N LYS A 131 8.81 -11.71 23.28
CA LYS A 131 10.07 -11.61 24.06
C LYS A 131 11.31 -11.35 23.17
N GLY A 132 11.26 -11.70 21.88
CA GLY A 132 12.34 -11.50 20.89
C GLY A 132 12.64 -10.04 20.51
N THR A 133 11.66 -9.15 20.65
CA THR A 133 11.73 -7.75 20.19
C THR A 133 12.81 -6.89 20.85
N ARG A 134 13.36 -7.29 22.01
CA ARG A 134 14.44 -6.54 22.67
C ARG A 134 15.75 -6.60 21.90
N LEU A 135 16.06 -7.74 21.28
CA LEU A 135 17.29 -7.91 20.51
C LEU A 135 17.18 -7.15 19.18
N GLU A 136 16.06 -7.31 18.48
CA GLU A 136 15.74 -6.56 17.24
C GLU A 136 15.90 -5.06 17.47
N ARG A 137 15.27 -4.50 18.52
CA ARG A 137 15.39 -3.07 18.85
C ARG A 137 16.80 -2.64 19.21
N ARG A 138 17.60 -3.51 19.83
CA ARG A 138 19.00 -3.20 20.14
C ARG A 138 19.84 -3.12 18.87
N ILE A 139 19.68 -4.08 17.96
CA ILE A 139 20.38 -4.11 16.66
C ILE A 139 19.96 -2.89 15.83
N PHE A 140 18.66 -2.63 15.75
CA PHE A 140 18.09 -1.46 15.10
C PHE A 140 18.73 -0.16 15.60
N ARG A 141 18.71 0.11 16.91
CA ARG A 141 19.34 1.32 17.48
C ARG A 141 20.85 1.35 17.28
N GLY A 142 21.49 0.18 17.34
CA GLY A 142 22.93 0.03 17.09
C GLY A 142 23.32 0.49 15.67
N ALA A 143 22.50 0.20 14.66
CA ALA A 143 22.73 0.65 13.29
C ALA A 143 22.78 2.20 13.20
N PHE A 144 21.83 2.89 13.83
CA PHE A 144 21.85 4.36 13.90
C PHE A 144 23.05 4.90 14.67
N GLY A 145 23.47 4.21 15.75
CA GLY A 145 24.70 4.54 16.48
C GLY A 145 25.98 4.42 15.63
N LEU A 146 25.93 3.63 14.55
CA LEU A 146 27.00 3.49 13.56
C LEU A 146 26.81 4.41 12.33
N GLY A 147 25.88 5.37 12.40
CA GLY A 147 25.59 6.29 11.29
C GLY A 147 24.92 5.62 10.09
N GLN A 148 24.20 4.52 10.29
CA GLN A 148 23.47 3.81 9.24
C GLN A 148 21.96 3.92 9.45
N ILE A 149 21.21 4.04 8.36
CA ILE A 149 19.75 3.92 8.39
C ILE A 149 19.38 2.44 8.54
N ALA A 150 18.45 2.17 9.43
CA ALA A 150 17.80 0.87 9.54
C ALA A 150 16.28 1.07 9.63
N ILE A 151 15.53 0.11 9.13
CA ILE A 151 14.07 0.12 9.13
C ILE A 151 13.60 -1.14 9.84
N LEU A 152 12.71 -1.00 10.82
CA LEU A 152 12.02 -2.15 11.43
C LEU A 152 10.84 -2.55 10.55
N ASN A 153 10.92 -3.75 9.98
CA ASN A 153 9.95 -4.23 8.99
C ASN A 153 8.54 -4.37 9.57
N ASP A 154 8.45 -4.76 10.84
CA ASP A 154 7.22 -4.87 11.65
C ASP A 154 6.43 -3.53 11.75
N LEU A 155 7.05 -2.37 11.42
CA LEU A 155 6.39 -1.06 11.41
C LEU A 155 5.73 -0.71 10.06
N THR A 156 5.83 -1.59 9.07
CA THR A 156 5.49 -1.30 7.67
C THR A 156 4.52 -2.35 7.13
N THR A 157 3.81 -2.05 6.06
CA THR A 157 3.05 -3.05 5.29
C THR A 157 3.79 -3.53 4.05
N CYS A 158 4.86 -2.85 3.63
CA CYS A 158 5.55 -3.14 2.38
C CYS A 158 6.85 -3.96 2.52
N LEU A 159 7.41 -4.10 3.74
CA LEU A 159 8.57 -4.97 4.00
C LEU A 159 8.13 -6.21 4.80
N ARG A 160 7.84 -7.33 4.12
CA ARG A 160 7.31 -8.56 4.76
C ARG A 160 8.32 -9.70 4.90
N TYR A 161 9.61 -9.41 4.73
CA TYR A 161 10.73 -10.36 4.81
C TYR A 161 11.80 -9.83 5.74
N GLY A 162 12.25 -10.64 6.70
CA GLY A 162 13.21 -10.23 7.74
C GLY A 162 12.59 -9.34 8.82
N ASP A 163 13.36 -9.10 9.89
CA ASP A 163 12.97 -8.22 10.99
C ASP A 163 13.42 -6.76 10.76
N ILE A 164 14.60 -6.59 10.15
CA ILE A 164 15.22 -5.29 9.90
C ILE A 164 15.67 -5.23 8.44
N THR A 165 15.43 -4.09 7.79
CA THR A 165 16.00 -3.78 6.48
C THR A 165 16.98 -2.62 6.59
N VAL A 166 18.15 -2.76 5.98
CA VAL A 166 19.20 -1.72 5.93
C VAL A 166 19.39 -1.29 4.48
N PRO A 167 18.93 -0.09 4.09
CA PRO A 167 19.21 0.48 2.78
C PRO A 167 20.70 0.82 2.68
N ARG A 168 21.43 0.16 1.79
CA ARG A 168 22.88 0.36 1.63
C ARG A 168 23.30 0.20 0.18
N PHE A 169 24.04 1.18 -0.35
CA PHE A 169 24.55 1.18 -1.73
C PHE A 169 23.46 0.91 -2.79
N GLY A 170 22.29 1.52 -2.63
CA GLY A 170 21.16 1.34 -3.54
C GLY A 170 20.46 -0.01 -3.43
N LYS A 171 20.75 -0.83 -2.41
CA LYS A 171 20.14 -2.15 -2.19
C LYS A 171 19.46 -2.24 -0.83
N ALA A 172 18.38 -3.03 -0.77
CA ALA A 172 17.71 -3.39 0.47
C ALA A 172 18.35 -4.65 1.10
N LEU A 173 19.18 -4.48 2.14
CA LEU A 173 19.75 -5.62 2.86
C LEU A 173 18.78 -6.08 3.96
N ILE A 174 18.25 -7.29 3.80
CA ILE A 174 17.28 -7.89 4.72
C ILE A 174 18.01 -8.68 5.82
N ILE A 175 17.68 -8.41 7.08
CA ILE A 175 18.29 -9.02 8.27
C ILE A 175 17.22 -9.72 9.11
N GLU A 176 17.39 -11.02 9.33
CA GLU A 176 16.63 -11.81 10.31
C GLU A 176 17.42 -11.89 11.63
N VAL A 177 16.79 -11.56 12.75
CA VAL A 177 17.41 -11.49 14.06
C VAL A 177 17.12 -12.76 14.87
N LYS A 178 18.15 -13.57 15.09
CA LYS A 178 18.04 -14.80 15.90
C LYS A 178 18.65 -14.61 17.29
N SER A 179 17.88 -14.91 18.34
CA SER A 179 18.33 -14.79 19.74
C SER A 179 19.04 -16.03 20.29
N SER A 180 18.92 -17.19 19.63
CA SER A 180 19.52 -18.46 20.05
C SER A 180 20.49 -19.03 19.02
N LYS A 181 21.60 -19.62 19.48
CA LYS A 181 22.58 -20.32 18.62
C LYS A 181 22.09 -21.67 18.09
N LYS A 182 21.10 -22.30 18.74
CA LYS A 182 20.49 -23.54 18.24
C LYS A 182 19.51 -23.20 17.12
N ARG A 183 19.71 -23.77 15.93
CA ARG A 183 18.71 -23.81 14.86
C ARG A 183 17.56 -24.69 15.38
N ASN A 184 16.49 -24.06 15.87
CA ASN A 184 15.20 -24.75 15.94
C ASN A 184 14.66 -24.80 14.51
N THR A 185 15.01 -25.88 13.81
CA THR A 185 14.46 -26.25 12.50
C THR A 185 13.04 -26.74 12.70
N ASN A 186 12.12 -25.78 12.82
CA ASN A 186 10.71 -26.02 12.65
C ASN A 186 10.33 -25.51 11.25
N ASP A 187 9.37 -26.15 10.58
CA ASP A 187 8.93 -25.83 9.21
C ASP A 187 8.70 -24.33 8.96
N ARG A 188 8.24 -23.60 9.99
CA ARG A 188 8.03 -22.15 9.91
C ARG A 188 9.34 -21.39 9.68
N THR A 189 10.40 -21.70 10.43
CA THR A 189 11.71 -21.05 10.32
C THR A 189 12.33 -21.32 8.95
N GLU A 190 12.15 -22.54 8.44
CA GLU A 190 12.64 -22.94 7.12
C GLU A 190 11.90 -22.21 6.00
N ARG A 191 10.57 -22.13 6.04
CA ARG A 191 9.77 -21.33 5.08
C ARG A 191 10.17 -19.85 5.07
N GLN A 192 10.48 -19.27 6.23
CA GLN A 192 10.98 -17.90 6.32
C GLN A 192 12.34 -17.74 5.65
N GLU A 193 13.28 -18.65 5.90
CA GLU A 193 14.63 -18.65 5.30
C GLU A 193 14.57 -18.84 3.77
N ILE A 194 13.74 -19.77 3.29
CA ILE A 194 13.50 -19.98 1.85
C ILE A 194 12.92 -18.72 1.20
N GLY A 195 11.87 -18.14 1.79
CA GLY A 195 11.23 -16.94 1.26
C GLY A 195 12.20 -15.74 1.20
N MET A 196 13.00 -15.55 2.25
CA MET A 196 14.02 -14.51 2.28
C MET A 196 15.11 -14.72 1.23
N ASN A 197 15.62 -15.94 1.08
CA ASN A 197 16.62 -16.24 0.06
C ASN A 197 16.08 -16.05 -1.35
N LYS A 198 14.82 -16.42 -1.59
CA LYS A 198 14.15 -16.21 -2.88
C LYS A 198 14.06 -14.73 -3.24
N ILE A 199 13.59 -13.90 -2.31
CA ILE A 199 13.51 -12.45 -2.52
C ILE A 199 14.90 -11.84 -2.66
N GLY A 200 15.86 -12.22 -1.80
CA GLY A 200 17.23 -11.74 -1.87
C GLY A 200 17.89 -12.05 -3.22
N ASN A 201 17.65 -13.25 -3.75
CA ASN A 201 18.10 -13.63 -5.09
C ASN A 201 17.43 -12.79 -6.16
N TYR A 202 16.11 -12.64 -6.14
CA TYR A 202 15.38 -11.81 -7.11
C TYR A 202 15.89 -10.35 -7.13
N LEU A 203 16.09 -9.75 -5.96
CA LEU A 203 16.65 -8.39 -5.84
C LEU A 203 18.10 -8.28 -6.36
N ALA A 204 18.83 -9.40 -6.41
CA ALA A 204 20.21 -9.42 -6.88
C ALA A 204 20.35 -9.76 -8.37
N THR A 205 19.44 -10.55 -8.94
CA THR A 205 19.53 -11.11 -10.30
C THR A 205 18.45 -10.62 -11.25
N ASP A 206 17.47 -9.85 -10.77
CA ASP A 206 16.27 -9.42 -11.49
C ASP A 206 15.45 -10.59 -12.08
N ARG A 207 15.70 -11.82 -11.63
CA ARG A 207 15.02 -13.03 -12.12
C ARG A 207 14.74 -14.02 -11.00
N THR A 208 13.54 -14.60 -11.00
CA THR A 208 13.15 -15.72 -10.14
C THR A 208 12.05 -16.54 -10.80
N GLU A 209 11.79 -17.74 -10.30
CA GLU A 209 10.59 -18.50 -10.65
C GLU A 209 9.60 -18.46 -9.49
N GLY A 210 8.30 -18.57 -9.76
CA GLY A 210 7.33 -18.80 -8.69
C GLY A 210 7.01 -17.58 -7.82
N LEU A 211 7.27 -16.35 -8.28
CA LEU A 211 7.08 -15.15 -7.43
C LEU A 211 5.59 -14.97 -7.12
N TYR A 212 5.26 -14.48 -5.93
CA TYR A 212 3.86 -14.29 -5.50
C TYR A 212 3.00 -15.55 -5.48
N GLY A 213 3.60 -16.75 -5.50
CA GLY A 213 2.88 -18.02 -5.58
C GLY A 213 2.29 -18.31 -6.96
N LYS A 214 2.70 -17.57 -7.99
CA LYS A 214 2.32 -17.77 -9.39
C LYS A 214 3.40 -18.57 -10.11
N GLU A 215 3.01 -19.49 -10.97
CA GLU A 215 3.96 -20.29 -11.76
C GLU A 215 4.68 -19.43 -12.82
N GLY A 216 5.76 -19.97 -13.41
CA GLY A 216 6.51 -19.28 -14.46
C GLY A 216 7.69 -18.43 -13.98
N ALA A 217 8.44 -17.92 -14.96
CA ALA A 217 9.60 -17.06 -14.72
C ALA A 217 9.17 -15.59 -14.61
N PHE A 218 9.66 -14.94 -13.56
CA PHE A 218 9.50 -13.53 -13.30
C PHE A 218 10.81 -12.82 -13.61
N VAL A 219 10.74 -11.80 -14.45
CA VAL A 219 11.89 -10.98 -14.85
C VAL A 219 11.56 -9.51 -14.59
N ARG A 220 12.44 -8.82 -13.87
CA ARG A 220 12.35 -7.37 -13.73
C ARG A 220 12.95 -6.72 -14.96
N ILE A 221 12.17 -5.84 -15.59
CA ILE A 221 12.60 -5.08 -16.77
C ILE A 221 12.58 -3.61 -16.41
N SER A 222 13.71 -2.94 -16.64
CA SER A 222 13.85 -1.50 -16.43
C SER A 222 12.88 -0.73 -17.32
N PHE A 223 12.37 0.39 -16.82
CA PHE A 223 11.54 1.30 -17.60
C PHE A 223 12.40 2.08 -18.59
N GLN A 224 11.86 2.34 -19.79
CA GLN A 224 12.56 3.15 -20.79
C GLN A 224 12.48 4.64 -20.47
N ARG A 225 11.44 5.04 -19.73
CA ARG A 225 11.13 6.43 -19.42
C ARG A 225 11.04 6.65 -17.91
N GLU A 226 11.45 7.83 -17.46
CA GLU A 226 11.20 8.27 -16.09
C GLU A 226 9.70 8.40 -15.85
N GLU A 227 9.24 7.94 -14.69
CA GLU A 227 7.82 7.98 -14.33
C GLU A 227 7.27 9.40 -14.19
N ARG A 228 6.13 9.65 -14.84
CA ARG A 228 5.37 10.89 -14.66
C ARG A 228 4.14 10.66 -13.79
N HIS A 229 3.92 11.56 -12.84
CA HIS A 229 2.77 11.54 -11.92
C HIS A 229 2.12 12.91 -11.79
N HIS A 230 0.86 12.95 -11.37
CA HIS A 230 0.06 14.17 -11.20
C HIS A 230 -0.13 14.59 -9.74
N ARG A 231 0.79 14.18 -8.85
CA ARG A 231 0.75 14.49 -7.41
C ARG A 231 0.75 16.00 -7.12
N ASP A 232 1.43 16.82 -7.91
CA ASP A 232 1.36 18.27 -7.77
C ASP A 232 -0.05 18.79 -7.99
N ARG A 233 -0.71 18.32 -9.07
CA ARG A 233 -2.07 18.73 -9.40
C ARG A 233 -3.09 18.19 -8.41
N LEU A 234 -2.91 16.95 -7.94
CA LEU A 234 -3.69 16.39 -6.83
C LEU A 234 -3.74 17.36 -5.64
N ASN A 235 -2.58 17.87 -5.20
CA ASN A 235 -2.54 18.74 -4.02
C ASN A 235 -3.24 20.09 -4.24
N VAL A 236 -3.25 20.61 -5.48
CA VAL A 236 -4.06 21.79 -5.83
C VAL A 236 -5.55 21.48 -5.70
N ILE A 237 -6.00 20.37 -6.28
CA ILE A 237 -7.41 19.93 -6.25
C ILE A 237 -7.87 19.69 -4.80
N LEU A 238 -7.04 19.07 -3.96
CA LEU A 238 -7.35 18.87 -2.54
C LEU A 238 -7.51 20.20 -1.79
N ALA A 239 -6.62 21.17 -2.03
CA ALA A 239 -6.71 22.49 -1.39
C ALA A 239 -7.98 23.25 -1.80
N GLU A 240 -8.35 23.19 -3.08
CA GLU A 240 -9.59 23.78 -3.60
C GLU A 240 -10.83 23.09 -3.02
N ALA A 241 -10.84 21.76 -2.94
CA ALA A 241 -11.95 21.02 -2.35
C ALA A 241 -12.15 21.33 -0.86
N LEU A 242 -11.05 21.55 -0.13
CA LEU A 242 -11.11 22.01 1.27
C LEU A 242 -11.73 23.40 1.42
N LYS A 243 -11.51 24.29 0.44
CA LYS A 243 -12.05 25.65 0.42
C LYS A 243 -13.50 25.71 -0.06
N ASN A 244 -13.82 25.02 -1.14
CA ASN A 244 -15.08 25.18 -1.89
C ASN A 244 -16.09 24.07 -1.60
N GLY A 245 -15.70 23.03 -0.87
CA GLY A 245 -16.52 21.84 -0.63
C GLY A 245 -16.20 20.68 -1.59
N PHE A 246 -15.87 20.99 -2.85
CA PHE A 246 -15.41 20.04 -3.86
C PHE A 246 -14.47 20.70 -4.87
N SER A 247 -13.68 19.91 -5.59
CA SER A 247 -12.91 20.31 -6.77
C SER A 247 -12.79 19.12 -7.72
N TYR A 248 -12.67 19.42 -9.02
CA TYR A 248 -12.60 18.44 -10.08
C TYR A 248 -11.77 18.97 -11.24
N GLU A 249 -11.00 18.08 -11.86
CA GLU A 249 -10.18 18.43 -13.02
C GLU A 249 -9.80 17.23 -13.90
N GLU A 250 -9.70 17.47 -15.21
CA GLU A 250 -9.00 16.62 -16.17
C GLU A 250 -7.49 16.92 -16.10
N VAL A 251 -6.75 16.16 -15.29
CA VAL A 251 -5.32 16.41 -15.02
C VAL A 251 -4.42 16.07 -16.21
N GLU A 252 -4.91 15.21 -17.10
CA GLU A 252 -4.41 14.99 -18.45
C GLU A 252 -5.55 14.41 -19.29
N GLU A 253 -5.39 14.39 -20.62
CA GLU A 253 -6.41 13.85 -21.52
C GLU A 253 -6.87 12.46 -21.10
N GLY A 254 -8.16 12.35 -20.74
CA GLY A 254 -8.79 11.10 -20.31
C GLY A 254 -8.60 10.70 -18.86
N LEU A 255 -7.79 11.40 -18.06
CA LEU A 255 -7.60 11.13 -16.62
C LEU A 255 -8.12 12.30 -15.77
N HIS A 256 -8.98 11.98 -14.82
CA HIS A 256 -9.74 12.95 -14.05
C HIS A 256 -9.64 12.70 -12.58
N TYR A 257 -9.46 13.75 -11.78
CA TYR A 257 -9.50 13.68 -10.31
C TYR A 257 -10.69 14.47 -9.78
N TYR A 258 -11.35 13.92 -8.77
CA TYR A 258 -12.42 14.58 -8.02
C TYR A 258 -12.12 14.47 -6.54
N ALA A 259 -12.18 15.59 -5.82
CA ALA A 259 -12.07 15.62 -4.38
C ALA A 259 -13.26 16.35 -3.77
N ALA A 260 -13.80 15.85 -2.66
CA ALA A 260 -14.91 16.49 -1.97
C ALA A 260 -14.85 16.29 -0.46
N THR A 261 -15.20 17.33 0.29
CA THR A 261 -15.35 17.28 1.75
C THR A 261 -16.80 17.05 2.19
N ARG A 262 -17.74 17.18 1.25
CA ARG A 262 -19.14 16.81 1.37
C ARG A 262 -19.49 16.12 0.06
N PHE A 263 -19.83 14.84 0.14
CA PHE A 263 -20.22 14.11 -1.06
C PHE A 263 -21.49 14.76 -1.63
N ASP A 264 -21.42 15.16 -2.89
CA ASP A 264 -22.56 15.66 -3.65
C ASP A 264 -22.71 14.80 -4.90
N GLU A 265 -23.76 13.98 -4.90
CA GLU A 265 -24.08 13.07 -5.99
C GLU A 265 -24.35 13.83 -7.30
N LEU A 266 -24.90 15.04 -7.22
CA LEU A 266 -25.16 15.87 -8.40
C LEU A 266 -23.85 16.30 -9.06
N SER A 267 -22.91 16.84 -8.28
CA SER A 267 -21.57 17.20 -8.76
C SER A 267 -20.82 15.99 -9.34
N LEU A 268 -20.90 14.82 -8.70
CA LEU A 268 -20.26 13.61 -9.23
C LEU A 268 -20.91 13.16 -10.54
N ASN A 269 -22.24 13.19 -10.63
CA ASN A 269 -22.96 12.84 -11.85
C ASN A 269 -22.64 13.79 -13.00
N GLU A 270 -22.42 15.09 -12.74
CA GLU A 270 -21.94 16.03 -13.76
C GLU A 270 -20.54 15.66 -14.27
N VAL A 271 -19.65 15.25 -13.37
CA VAL A 271 -18.31 14.75 -13.75
C VAL A 271 -18.40 13.48 -14.60
N VAL A 272 -19.21 12.52 -14.18
CA VAL A 272 -19.40 11.25 -14.92
C VAL A 272 -20.02 11.51 -16.30
N LYS A 273 -20.98 12.43 -16.42
CA LYS A 273 -21.59 12.81 -17.71
C LYS A 273 -20.58 13.40 -18.70
N ARG A 274 -19.51 14.04 -18.20
CA ARG A 274 -18.41 14.55 -19.03
C ARG A 274 -17.42 13.46 -19.47
N CYS A 275 -17.52 12.26 -18.89
CA CYS A 275 -16.85 11.08 -19.42
C CYS A 275 -17.78 10.47 -20.50
N ASP A 276 -17.35 10.48 -21.77
CA ASP A 276 -18.11 9.84 -22.85
C ASP A 276 -18.17 8.32 -22.63
N GLY A 277 -19.27 7.82 -22.04
CA GLY A 277 -19.49 6.40 -21.75
C GLY A 277 -19.36 6.07 -20.26
N LYS A 278 -19.12 4.79 -19.94
CA LYS A 278 -18.92 4.35 -18.54
C LYS A 278 -17.44 4.54 -18.16
N PRO A 279 -17.08 5.50 -17.27
CA PRO A 279 -15.68 5.67 -16.87
C PRO A 279 -15.18 4.48 -16.06
N LEU A 280 -13.89 4.17 -16.19
CA LEU A 280 -13.21 3.36 -15.17
C LEU A 280 -12.94 4.29 -13.99
N PHE A 281 -13.30 3.89 -12.77
CA PHE A 281 -13.05 4.74 -11.60
C PHE A 281 -12.70 3.93 -10.38
N GLN A 282 -11.95 4.56 -9.47
CA GLN A 282 -11.70 4.02 -8.14
C GLN A 282 -11.76 5.14 -7.09
N TYR A 283 -12.39 4.83 -5.96
CA TYR A 283 -12.21 5.60 -4.73
C TYR A 283 -10.83 5.27 -4.17
N VAL A 284 -10.00 6.27 -3.96
CA VAL A 284 -8.63 6.07 -3.45
C VAL A 284 -8.65 5.43 -2.05
N ASP A 285 -9.72 5.67 -1.28
CA ASP A 285 -9.98 5.06 0.03
C ASP A 285 -10.08 3.53 0.02
N PHE A 286 -10.50 2.94 -1.11
CA PHE A 286 -10.80 1.50 -1.22
C PHE A 286 -9.75 0.73 -2.03
N ILE A 287 -8.69 1.39 -2.48
CA ILE A 287 -7.61 0.74 -3.22
C ILE A 287 -6.74 -0.05 -2.24
N ASP A 288 -6.44 -1.31 -2.57
CA ASP A 288 -5.33 -2.02 -1.93
C ASP A 288 -4.01 -1.37 -2.39
N ASN A 289 -3.50 -0.48 -1.55
CA ASN A 289 -2.28 0.27 -1.79
C ASN A 289 -1.01 -0.51 -1.37
N THR A 290 -1.08 -1.83 -1.20
CA THR A 290 0.08 -2.66 -0.89
C THR A 290 1.16 -2.47 -1.95
N GLY A 291 2.34 -1.97 -1.52
CA GLY A 291 3.48 -1.74 -2.40
C GLY A 291 3.33 -0.54 -3.35
N TYR A 292 2.30 0.30 -3.19
CA TYR A 292 2.17 1.57 -3.89
C TYR A 292 2.90 2.69 -3.15
N PHE A 293 3.26 3.72 -3.91
CA PHE A 293 3.77 4.96 -3.35
C PHE A 293 2.77 5.53 -2.32
N PRO A 294 3.19 5.78 -1.06
CA PRO A 294 2.24 5.93 0.02
C PRO A 294 1.56 7.29 0.03
N LEU A 295 0.27 7.32 0.39
CA LEU A 295 -0.53 8.54 0.46
C LEU A 295 0.01 9.58 1.45
N THR A 296 0.75 9.13 2.47
CA THR A 296 1.50 9.97 3.42
C THR A 296 2.56 10.84 2.75
N LEU A 297 3.03 10.45 1.56
CA LEU A 297 3.94 11.24 0.72
C LEU A 297 3.26 11.84 -0.52
N SER A 298 2.09 11.34 -0.93
CA SER A 298 1.32 11.91 -2.05
C SER A 298 0.48 13.12 -1.65
N ILE A 299 -0.14 13.11 -0.46
CA ILE A 299 -0.93 14.22 0.07
C ILE A 299 -0.05 15.06 1.00
N ARG A 300 0.34 16.25 0.54
CA ARG A 300 1.35 17.11 1.18
C ARG A 300 0.82 17.91 2.36
N ASP A 301 -0.47 18.18 2.44
CA ASP A 301 -1.06 18.81 3.62
C ASP A 301 -1.39 17.73 4.66
N PRO A 302 -0.68 17.68 5.81
CA PRO A 302 -0.95 16.72 6.88
C PRO A 302 -2.39 16.77 7.42
N ALA A 303 -3.02 17.96 7.43
CA ALA A 303 -4.40 18.12 7.89
C ALA A 303 -5.38 17.58 6.85
N ALA A 304 -5.13 17.80 5.56
CA ALA A 304 -5.90 17.19 4.48
C ALA A 304 -5.80 15.67 4.50
N LEU A 305 -4.60 15.12 4.68
CA LEU A 305 -4.37 13.67 4.79
C LEU A 305 -5.08 13.08 6.01
N TYR A 306 -5.04 13.75 7.15
CA TYR A 306 -5.83 13.33 8.32
C TYR A 306 -7.33 13.34 8.01
N LYS A 307 -7.82 14.38 7.32
CA LYS A 307 -9.23 14.50 6.90
C LYS A 307 -9.65 13.38 5.94
N PHE A 308 -8.76 12.98 5.04
CA PHE A 308 -8.93 11.84 4.14
C PHE A 308 -9.10 10.55 4.93
N TYR A 309 -8.15 10.20 5.82
CA TYR A 309 -8.23 8.97 6.61
C TYR A 309 -9.44 8.85 7.54
N ARG A 310 -10.02 9.96 7.99
CA ARG A 310 -11.25 9.97 8.80
C ARG A 310 -12.54 9.97 7.97
N GLY A 311 -12.46 9.85 6.65
CA GLY A 311 -13.60 9.89 5.73
C GLY A 311 -14.23 11.27 5.56
N GLY A 312 -13.55 12.35 5.96
CA GLY A 312 -14.02 13.72 5.80
C GLY A 312 -13.60 14.38 4.48
N LEU A 313 -12.78 13.69 3.68
CA LEU A 313 -12.31 14.11 2.37
C LEU A 313 -12.29 12.86 1.49
N THR A 314 -13.15 12.83 0.47
CA THR A 314 -13.24 11.74 -0.50
C THR A 314 -12.42 12.10 -1.74
N LEU A 315 -11.71 11.12 -2.29
CA LEU A 315 -10.92 11.27 -3.52
C LEU A 315 -11.27 10.16 -4.51
N LEU A 316 -11.65 10.54 -5.72
CA LEU A 316 -11.92 9.64 -6.84
C LEU A 316 -10.99 9.97 -8.01
N VAL A 317 -10.54 8.91 -8.68
CA VAL A 317 -9.78 8.99 -9.93
C VAL A 317 -10.57 8.26 -11.01
N PHE A 318 -10.77 8.90 -12.18
CA PHE A 318 -11.51 8.37 -13.31
C PHE A 318 -10.65 8.34 -14.57
N ILE A 319 -10.86 7.34 -15.41
CA ILE A 319 -10.27 7.22 -16.73
C ILE A 319 -11.40 7.07 -17.75
N LYS A 320 -11.33 7.85 -18.84
CA LYS A 320 -12.18 7.72 -20.03
C LYS A 320 -11.70 6.51 -20.86
N PRO A 321 -12.46 5.40 -20.99
CA PRO A 321 -12.04 4.22 -21.74
C PRO A 321 -11.64 4.51 -23.19
N LYS A 322 -12.44 5.33 -23.87
CA LYS A 322 -12.18 5.75 -25.26
C LYS A 322 -10.81 6.42 -25.43
N THR A 323 -10.33 7.13 -24.42
CA THR A 323 -9.00 7.75 -24.48
C THR A 323 -7.89 6.69 -24.48
N ILE A 324 -8.05 5.59 -23.74
CA ILE A 324 -7.11 4.45 -23.80
C ILE A 324 -7.13 3.84 -25.20
N GLU A 325 -8.32 3.52 -25.71
CA GLU A 325 -8.50 2.94 -27.05
C GLU A 325 -7.86 3.81 -28.14
N GLN A 326 -8.11 5.12 -28.10
CA GLN A 326 -7.58 6.06 -29.08
C GLN A 326 -6.05 6.18 -28.99
N LYS A 327 -5.49 6.35 -27.79
CA LYS A 327 -4.03 6.45 -27.59
C LYS A 327 -3.31 5.18 -28.04
N CYS A 328 -3.88 4.00 -27.79
CA CYS A 328 -3.33 2.74 -28.29
C CYS A 328 -3.42 2.66 -29.82
N LYS A 329 -4.57 3.02 -30.39
CA LYS A 329 -4.80 3.02 -31.84
C LYS A 329 -3.83 3.94 -32.59
N ASP A 330 -3.55 5.12 -32.05
CA ASP A 330 -2.62 6.09 -32.64
C ASP A 330 -1.18 5.54 -32.74
N LYS A 331 -0.84 4.56 -31.89
CA LYS A 331 0.43 3.82 -31.93
C LYS A 331 0.37 2.48 -32.67
N GLY A 332 -0.75 2.18 -33.32
CA GLY A 332 -0.93 0.94 -34.08
C GLY A 332 -1.29 -0.28 -33.25
N PHE A 333 -1.77 -0.09 -32.01
CA PHE A 333 -2.25 -1.15 -31.13
C PHE A 333 -3.78 -1.18 -31.10
N THR A 334 -4.35 -2.33 -30.74
CA THR A 334 -5.71 -2.39 -30.21
C THR A 334 -5.66 -2.65 -28.70
N ALA A 335 -6.58 -2.04 -27.96
CA ALA A 335 -6.72 -2.21 -26.52
C ALA A 335 -8.07 -2.84 -26.21
N GLU A 336 -8.07 -3.90 -25.42
CA GLU A 336 -9.26 -4.52 -24.84
C GLU A 336 -9.22 -4.30 -23.32
N ILE A 337 -10.24 -3.63 -22.80
CA ILE A 337 -10.37 -3.36 -21.36
C ILE A 337 -11.08 -4.58 -20.75
N LEU A 338 -10.32 -5.36 -19.97
CA LEU A 338 -10.78 -6.59 -19.33
C LEU A 338 -11.37 -6.28 -17.95
N PHE A 339 -10.57 -5.62 -17.11
CA PHE A 339 -10.89 -5.27 -15.72
C PHE A 339 -11.48 -6.44 -14.90
N ASP A 340 -11.01 -7.66 -15.13
CA ASP A 340 -11.27 -8.87 -14.33
C ASP A 340 -10.33 -8.97 -13.13
N GLU A 341 -10.44 -9.99 -12.27
CA GLU A 341 -9.67 -10.08 -11.01
C GLU A 341 -8.14 -10.01 -11.17
N GLU A 342 -7.59 -10.43 -12.31
CA GLU A 342 -6.15 -10.50 -12.54
C GLU A 342 -5.66 -9.46 -13.55
N TRP A 343 -6.42 -9.23 -14.62
CA TRP A 343 -6.01 -8.42 -15.77
C TRP A 343 -6.85 -7.16 -15.92
N ALA A 344 -6.20 -6.03 -16.17
CA ALA A 344 -6.85 -4.76 -16.43
C ALA A 344 -7.07 -4.52 -17.93
N ILE A 345 -6.01 -4.69 -18.73
CA ILE A 345 -5.99 -4.36 -20.15
C ILE A 345 -5.19 -5.42 -20.92
N LYS A 346 -5.68 -5.79 -22.11
CA LYS A 346 -4.93 -6.52 -23.12
C LYS A 346 -4.57 -5.57 -24.27
N LEU A 347 -3.29 -5.53 -24.64
CA LEU A 347 -2.77 -4.76 -25.77
C LEU A 347 -2.35 -5.73 -26.88
N VAL A 348 -2.82 -5.50 -28.10
CA VAL A 348 -2.46 -6.34 -29.26
C VAL A 348 -1.78 -5.47 -30.31
N ASN A 349 -0.60 -5.89 -30.77
CA ASN A 349 0.06 -5.29 -31.92
C ASN A 349 -0.12 -6.19 -33.15
N PRO A 350 -0.95 -5.81 -34.13
CA PRO A 350 -1.21 -6.63 -35.31
C PRO A 350 0.02 -6.82 -36.21
N LYS A 351 1.11 -6.07 -35.98
CA LYS A 351 2.35 -6.15 -36.77
C LYS A 351 3.40 -7.09 -36.19
N LEU A 352 3.21 -7.60 -34.97
CA LEU A 352 4.14 -8.54 -34.34
C LEU A 352 3.75 -9.99 -34.70
N ILE A 353 4.75 -10.80 -35.06
CA ILE A 353 4.57 -12.23 -35.37
C ILE A 353 4.54 -12.98 -34.04
N PRO A 354 3.48 -13.74 -33.72
CA PRO A 354 3.24 -14.15 -32.34
C PRO A 354 4.11 -15.34 -31.93
N TYR A 355 4.88 -15.15 -30.86
CA TYR A 355 4.96 -16.19 -29.83
C TYR A 355 3.81 -15.84 -28.87
N ASP A 356 2.76 -16.66 -28.85
CA ASP A 356 1.59 -16.55 -27.96
C ASP A 356 0.67 -15.32 -28.17
N ASP A 357 -0.32 -15.46 -29.05
CA ASP A 357 -1.39 -14.50 -29.45
C ASP A 357 -0.99 -13.04 -29.80
N GLY A 358 0.29 -12.68 -29.73
CA GLY A 358 0.81 -11.36 -30.09
C GLY A 358 0.33 -10.25 -29.14
N ALA A 359 -0.12 -10.63 -27.94
CA ALA A 359 -0.74 -9.71 -27.00
C ALA A 359 0.00 -9.64 -25.66
N ILE A 360 0.06 -8.43 -25.10
CA ILE A 360 0.49 -8.21 -23.72
C ILE A 360 -0.73 -8.02 -22.84
N ARG A 361 -0.78 -8.76 -21.74
CA ARG A 361 -1.76 -8.56 -20.68
C ARG A 361 -1.13 -7.78 -19.54
N ILE A 362 -1.84 -6.77 -19.05
CA ILE A 362 -1.39 -5.88 -17.99
C ILE A 362 -2.19 -6.21 -16.73
N GLY A 363 -1.50 -6.59 -15.66
CA GLY A 363 -2.13 -6.94 -14.39
C GLY A 363 -2.87 -5.78 -13.72
N ARG A 364 -3.93 -6.08 -12.97
CA ARG A 364 -4.73 -5.08 -12.23
C ARG A 364 -3.88 -4.21 -11.31
N HIS A 365 -2.89 -4.79 -10.63
CA HIS A 365 -2.05 -4.06 -9.67
C HIS A 365 -1.15 -3.03 -10.38
N ILE A 366 -0.55 -3.40 -11.51
CA ILE A 366 0.26 -2.47 -12.30
C ILE A 366 -0.59 -1.33 -12.87
N PHE A 367 -1.77 -1.63 -13.41
CA PHE A 367 -2.71 -0.61 -13.89
C PHE A 367 -3.28 0.26 -12.75
N GLY A 368 -3.50 -0.34 -11.59
CA GLY A 368 -4.06 0.30 -10.39
C GLY A 368 -3.23 1.48 -9.87
N ARG A 369 -1.93 1.54 -10.21
CA ARG A 369 -1.03 2.66 -9.89
C ARG A 369 -1.48 4.00 -10.46
N ILE A 370 -2.22 4.00 -11.58
CA ILE A 370 -2.84 5.23 -12.12
C ILE A 370 -3.77 5.87 -11.08
N PHE A 371 -4.52 5.03 -10.36
CA PHE A 371 -5.47 5.47 -9.33
C PHE A 371 -4.79 5.70 -7.98
N GLY A 372 -3.92 4.78 -7.53
CA GLY A 372 -3.35 4.81 -6.18
C GLY A 372 -2.05 5.63 -6.04
N GLU A 373 -1.26 5.76 -7.10
CA GLU A 373 -0.02 6.54 -7.11
C GLU A 373 -0.12 7.84 -7.92
N PHE A 374 -1.30 8.11 -8.50
CA PHE A 374 -1.53 9.28 -9.36
C PHE A 374 -0.61 9.29 -10.59
N LEU A 375 -0.33 8.11 -11.12
CA LEU A 375 0.54 7.90 -12.28
C LEU A 375 -0.14 8.44 -13.56
N SER A 376 0.64 9.03 -14.46
CA SER A 376 0.14 9.47 -15.76
C SER A 376 -0.26 8.27 -16.62
N LEU A 377 -1.50 8.27 -17.08
CA LEU A 377 -2.09 7.38 -18.08
C LEU A 377 -1.28 7.41 -19.38
N ASP A 378 -0.92 8.59 -19.87
CA ASP A 378 -0.15 8.71 -21.10
C ASP A 378 1.27 8.14 -20.94
N TRP A 379 1.95 8.40 -19.82
CA TRP A 379 3.23 7.74 -19.52
C TRP A 379 3.07 6.22 -19.49
N PHE A 380 2.06 5.75 -18.76
CA PHE A 380 1.80 4.34 -18.53
C PHE A 380 1.56 3.58 -19.85
N LEU A 381 0.63 4.07 -20.68
CA LEU A 381 0.28 3.43 -21.94
C LEU A 381 1.48 3.40 -22.91
N ASN A 382 2.21 4.51 -22.98
CA ASN A 382 3.39 4.60 -23.83
C ASN A 382 4.47 3.59 -23.42
N GLU A 383 4.75 3.48 -22.13
CA GLU A 383 5.74 2.56 -21.61
C GLU A 383 5.34 1.09 -21.79
N MET A 384 4.06 0.73 -21.58
CA MET A 384 3.57 -0.64 -21.81
C MET A 384 3.60 -1.04 -23.29
N MET A 385 3.23 -0.12 -24.20
CA MET A 385 3.29 -0.37 -25.64
C MET A 385 4.74 -0.49 -26.14
N ASP A 386 5.65 0.39 -25.71
CA ASP A 386 7.04 0.34 -26.16
C ASP A 386 7.73 -0.97 -25.70
N ARG A 387 7.36 -1.49 -24.52
CA ARG A 387 7.82 -2.81 -24.03
C ARG A 387 7.38 -3.97 -24.90
N SER A 388 6.18 -3.90 -25.46
CA SER A 388 5.68 -4.96 -26.35
C SER A 388 6.44 -5.09 -27.66
N ILE A 389 7.27 -4.10 -28.00
CA ILE A 389 8.06 -4.06 -29.23
C ILE A 389 9.48 -4.62 -29.00
N ILE A 390 9.90 -4.82 -27.75
CA ILE A 390 11.23 -5.36 -27.42
C ILE A 390 11.27 -6.86 -27.73
N ASP A 391 12.29 -7.25 -28.51
CA ASP A 391 12.51 -8.58 -29.07
C ASP A 391 12.35 -9.73 -28.04
N HIS A 392 11.34 -10.56 -28.27
CA HIS A 392 11.02 -11.77 -27.51
C HIS A 392 12.11 -12.84 -27.56
N SER A 393 13.14 -12.69 -28.41
CA SER A 393 14.29 -13.61 -28.47
C SER A 393 15.07 -13.72 -27.14
N THR A 394 14.93 -12.74 -26.23
CA THR A 394 15.52 -12.75 -24.89
C THR A 394 14.58 -13.25 -23.78
N LEU A 395 13.29 -13.48 -24.10
CA LEU A 395 12.22 -13.83 -23.15
C LEU A 395 11.68 -15.25 -23.37
N VAL A 396 12.56 -16.22 -23.60
CA VAL A 396 12.16 -17.64 -23.57
C VAL A 396 11.65 -17.98 -22.16
N GLY A 397 10.32 -18.04 -22.01
CA GLY A 397 9.60 -18.55 -20.84
C GLY A 397 9.18 -17.54 -19.76
N ALA A 398 9.14 -16.23 -20.03
CA ALA A 398 8.71 -15.24 -19.05
C ALA A 398 7.31 -14.69 -19.36
N GLU A 399 6.34 -15.01 -18.51
CA GLU A 399 5.09 -14.26 -18.43
C GLU A 399 5.38 -12.90 -17.78
N THR A 400 5.10 -11.81 -18.47
CA THR A 400 5.14 -10.46 -17.87
C THR A 400 3.90 -10.28 -16.99
N VAL A 401 4.11 -10.18 -15.68
CA VAL A 401 3.10 -9.84 -14.66
C VAL A 401 3.35 -8.44 -14.10
#